data_AF-A0A1F8BMJ2-F1
#
_entry.id   AF-A0A1F8BMJ2-F1
#
_cell.length_a   1.000
_cell.length_b   1.000
_cell.length_c   1.000
_cell.angle_alpha   90.00
_cell.angle_beta   90.00
_cell.angle_gamma   90.00
#
_symmetry.space_group_name_H-M   'P 1'
#
loop_
_entity.id
_entity.type
_entity.pdbx_description
1 polymer ?
#
loop_
_entity_poly.entity_id
_entity_poly.type
_entity_poly.pdbx_seq_one_letter_code
_entity_poly.pdbx_strand_id
1 'polypeptide(L)'
;MSKKVITKTEDFTFLFVLALVQVPVAFIYLKLEKQNIVNKLRVVRQKAYDYKNAIAGSLFNIVGTGLLWIAFSKTLASIASPITATSGVLVIIISLLFLDEKISVRQILGILLVFGGIIGLVTYG
;
A
#
# COMPACT_ATOMS: atom_id res chain seq x y z
N MET A 1 -15.61 -1.99 -32.48
CA MET A 1 -15.45 -1.25 -31.21
C MET A 1 -15.63 -2.17 -29.98
N SER A 2 -14.75 -3.17 -29.76
CA SER A 2 -14.99 -4.19 -28.71
C SER A 2 -13.76 -4.55 -27.84
N LYS A 3 -12.56 -4.02 -28.11
CA LYS A 3 -11.33 -4.38 -27.37
C LYS A 3 -10.95 -3.47 -26.18
N LYS A 4 -11.70 -2.40 -25.91
CA LYS A 4 -11.37 -1.43 -24.83
C LYS A 4 -12.19 -1.57 -23.55
N VAL A 5 -13.32 -2.28 -23.59
CA VAL A 5 -14.24 -2.43 -22.45
C VAL A 5 -13.95 -3.72 -21.66
N ILE A 6 -13.44 -4.77 -22.32
CA ILE A 6 -13.22 -6.07 -21.69
C ILE A 6 -12.04 -6.04 -20.70
N THR A 7 -10.94 -5.34 -21.04
CA THR A 7 -9.72 -5.33 -20.22
C THR A 7 -9.84 -4.49 -18.95
N LYS A 8 -10.62 -3.40 -18.95
CA LYS A 8 -10.78 -2.56 -17.74
C LYS A 8 -11.71 -3.16 -16.69
N THR A 9 -12.70 -3.96 -17.13
CA THR A 9 -13.64 -4.62 -16.22
C THR A 9 -12.98 -5.82 -15.54
N GLU A 10 -12.11 -6.56 -16.23
CA GLU A 10 -11.43 -7.75 -15.72
C GLU A 10 -10.54 -7.44 -14.51
N ASP A 11 -9.73 -6.38 -14.57
CA ASP A 11 -8.83 -6.04 -13.47
C ASP A 11 -9.56 -5.54 -12.21
N PHE A 12 -10.59 -4.71 -12.39
CA PHE A 12 -11.38 -4.21 -11.26
C PHE A 12 -12.17 -5.35 -10.59
N THR A 13 -12.77 -6.23 -11.39
CA THR A 13 -13.45 -7.42 -10.88
C THR A 13 -12.47 -8.35 -10.17
N PHE A 14 -11.25 -8.52 -10.68
CA PHE A 14 -10.21 -9.30 -10.02
C PHE A 14 -9.82 -8.72 -8.65
N LEU A 15 -9.55 -7.41 -8.56
CA LEU A 15 -9.25 -6.75 -7.28
C LEU A 15 -10.42 -6.83 -6.29
N PHE A 16 -11.64 -6.70 -6.80
CA PHE A 16 -12.85 -6.80 -5.98
C PHE A 16 -13.02 -8.21 -5.40
N VAL A 17 -12.79 -9.24 -6.21
CA VAL A 17 -12.79 -10.64 -5.76
C VAL A 17 -11.68 -10.88 -4.74
N LEU A 18 -10.47 -10.37 -4.98
CA LEU A 18 -9.36 -10.43 -4.02
C LEU A 18 -9.72 -9.80 -2.67
N ALA A 19 -10.35 -8.62 -2.68
CA ALA A 19 -10.80 -7.95 -1.47
C ALA A 19 -11.85 -8.79 -0.72
N LEU A 20 -12.78 -9.42 -1.45
CA LEU A 20 -13.77 -10.32 -0.85
C LEU A 20 -13.14 -11.58 -0.26
N VAL A 21 -12.10 -12.13 -0.88
CA VAL A 21 -11.38 -13.33 -0.39
C VAL A 21 -10.63 -13.05 0.93
N GLN A 22 -10.23 -11.81 1.20
CA GLN A 22 -9.57 -11.48 2.48
C GLN A 22 -10.45 -11.76 3.70
N VAL A 23 -11.78 -11.61 3.57
CA VAL A 23 -12.74 -11.85 4.65
C VAL A 23 -12.72 -13.32 5.13
N PRO A 24 -12.96 -14.34 4.27
CA PRO A 24 -12.87 -15.74 4.68
C PRO A 24 -11.45 -16.13 5.10
N VAL A 25 -10.40 -15.60 4.47
CA VAL A 25 -9.01 -15.85 4.91
C VAL A 25 -8.79 -15.38 6.34
N ALA A 26 -9.27 -14.19 6.71
CA ALA A 26 -9.19 -13.68 8.07
C ALA A 26 -9.95 -14.59 9.06
N PHE A 27 -11.13 -15.08 8.70
CA PHE A 27 -11.88 -16.02 9.53
C PHE A 27 -11.18 -17.37 9.70
N ILE A 28 -10.59 -17.92 8.63
CA ILE A 28 -9.79 -19.15 8.69
C ILE A 28 -8.56 -18.94 9.56
N TYR A 29 -7.85 -17.82 9.40
CA TYR A 29 -6.70 -17.47 10.24
C TYR A 29 -7.08 -17.43 11.73
N LEU A 30 -8.18 -16.76 12.07
CA LEU A 30 -8.66 -16.71 13.46
C LEU A 30 -9.05 -18.09 14.00
N LYS A 31 -9.60 -18.96 13.14
CA LYS A 31 -9.93 -20.35 13.48
C LYS A 31 -8.66 -21.19 13.72
N LEU A 32 -7.61 -20.99 12.93
CA LEU A 32 -6.31 -21.64 13.08
C LEU A 32 -5.59 -21.20 14.36
N GLU A 33 -5.68 -19.91 14.69
CA GLU A 33 -5.06 -19.32 15.88
C GLU A 33 -5.77 -19.73 17.19
N LYS A 34 -6.86 -20.52 17.11
CA LYS A 34 -7.72 -20.96 18.23
C LYS A 34 -8.15 -19.81 19.16
N GLN A 35 -8.22 -18.60 18.62
CA GLN A 35 -8.60 -17.41 19.37
C GLN A 35 -10.12 -17.37 19.52
N ASN A 36 -10.61 -17.01 20.71
CA ASN A 36 -12.03 -16.77 20.91
C ASN A 36 -12.45 -15.53 20.10
N ILE A 37 -13.08 -15.76 18.94
CA ILE A 37 -13.52 -14.74 17.97
C ILE A 37 -14.31 -13.62 18.65
N VAL A 38 -15.15 -13.99 19.63
CA VAL A 38 -15.97 -13.06 20.42
C VAL A 38 -15.12 -12.12 21.28
N ASN A 39 -14.00 -12.60 21.85
CA ASN A 39 -13.11 -11.77 22.67
C ASN A 39 -12.31 -10.79 21.81
N LYS A 40 -11.79 -11.21 20.64
CA LYS A 40 -11.12 -10.28 19.71
C LYS A 40 -12.09 -9.24 19.15
N LEU A 41 -13.31 -9.62 18.76
CA LEU A 41 -14.35 -8.67 18.33
C LEU A 41 -14.72 -7.66 19.42
N ARG A 42 -14.81 -8.11 20.68
CA ARG A 42 -15.08 -7.22 21.82
C ARG A 42 -13.93 -6.25 22.09
N VAL A 43 -12.68 -6.70 21.98
CA VAL A 43 -11.48 -5.86 22.13
C VAL A 43 -11.38 -4.82 21.01
N VAL A 44 -11.61 -5.23 19.75
CA VAL A 44 -11.64 -4.31 18.60
C VAL A 44 -12.76 -3.29 18.76
N ARG A 45 -13.95 -3.71 19.22
CA ARG A 45 -15.08 -2.80 19.48
C ARG A 45 -14.82 -1.84 20.65
N GLN A 46 -14.17 -2.30 21.72
CA GLN A 46 -13.81 -1.45 22.87
C GLN A 46 -12.69 -0.46 22.55
N LYS A 47 -11.72 -0.85 21.72
CA LYS A 47 -10.64 0.03 21.25
C LYS A 47 -10.95 0.76 19.93
N ALA A 48 -12.18 0.67 19.42
CA ALA A 48 -12.58 1.28 18.16
C ALA A 48 -12.30 2.79 18.10
N TYR A 49 -12.34 3.47 19.25
CA TYR A 49 -12.01 4.90 19.37
C TYR A 49 -10.50 5.19 19.23
N ASP A 50 -9.64 4.31 19.74
CA ASP A 50 -8.18 4.36 19.56
C ASP A 50 -7.76 4.03 18.11
N TYR A 51 -8.57 3.25 17.40
CA TYR A 51 -8.33 2.91 15.99
C TYR A 51 -8.68 4.04 15.00
N LYS A 52 -9.06 5.25 15.46
CA LYS A 52 -9.34 6.39 14.57
C LYS A 52 -8.19 6.66 13.60
N ASN A 53 -6.94 6.59 14.08
CA ASN A 53 -5.75 6.79 13.25
C ASN A 53 -5.53 5.63 12.27
N ALA A 54 -5.84 4.39 12.67
CA ALA A 54 -5.75 3.22 11.80
C ALA A 54 -6.84 3.24 10.70
N ILE A 55 -8.05 3.69 11.03
CA ILE A 55 -9.15 3.87 10.08
C ILE A 55 -8.79 4.98 9.08
N ALA A 56 -8.28 6.11 9.57
CA ALA A 56 -7.79 7.18 8.70
C ALA A 56 -6.65 6.69 7.78
N GLY A 57 -5.66 5.98 8.33
CA GLY A 57 -4.57 5.39 7.55
C GLY A 57 -5.06 4.38 6.50
N SER A 58 -6.06 3.56 6.84
CA SER A 58 -6.68 2.64 5.88
C SER A 58 -7.43 3.37 4.78
N LEU A 59 -8.11 4.47 5.10
CA LEU A 59 -8.79 5.32 4.11
C LEU A 59 -7.77 5.94 3.14
N PHE A 60 -6.67 6.48 3.65
CA PHE A 60 -5.56 6.99 2.84
C PHE A 60 -4.93 5.90 1.98
N ASN A 61 -4.83 4.67 2.48
CA ASN A 61 -4.32 3.53 1.71
C ASN A 61 -5.25 3.19 0.54
N ILE A 62 -6.57 3.17 0.75
CA ILE A 62 -7.56 2.93 -0.32
C ILE A 62 -7.46 4.03 -1.39
N VAL A 63 -7.43 5.29 -0.98
CA VAL A 63 -7.30 6.43 -1.92
C VAL A 63 -5.96 6.38 -2.66
N GLY A 64 -4.86 6.17 -1.94
CA GLY A 64 -3.51 6.08 -2.52
C GLY A 64 -3.37 4.93 -3.52
N THR A 65 -3.93 3.77 -3.19
CA THR A 65 -3.93 2.59 -4.07
C THR A 65 -4.82 2.83 -5.29
N GLY A 66 -5.97 3.49 -5.13
CA GLY A 66 -6.83 3.90 -6.24
C GLY A 66 -6.13 4.89 -7.19
N LEU A 67 -5.42 5.89 -6.66
CA LEU A 67 -4.62 6.81 -7.45
C LEU A 67 -3.46 6.11 -8.17
N LEU A 68 -2.79 5.18 -7.50
CA LEU A 68 -1.73 4.37 -8.09
C LEU A 68 -2.28 3.54 -9.26
N TRP A 69 -3.45 2.93 -9.09
CA TRP A 69 -4.13 2.19 -10.15
C TRP A 69 -4.47 3.08 -11.35
N ILE A 70 -4.96 4.30 -11.09
CA ILE A 70 -5.21 5.28 -12.15
C ILE A 70 -3.91 5.64 -12.88
N ALA A 71 -2.81 5.82 -12.16
CA ALA A 71 -1.48 6.10 -12.73
C ALA A 71 -1.01 4.95 -13.63
N PHE A 72 -1.07 3.70 -13.16
CA PHE A 72 -0.78 2.52 -13.99
C PHE A 72 -1.72 2.37 -15.20
N SER A 73 -2.97 2.85 -15.10
CA SER A 73 -3.91 2.81 -16.21
C SER A 73 -3.68 3.88 -17.28
N LYS A 74 -2.91 4.93 -16.96
CA LYS A 74 -2.61 6.07 -17.85
C LYS A 74 -1.15 6.11 -18.32
N THR A 75 -0.26 5.44 -17.62
CA THR A 75 1.19 5.43 -17.85
C THR A 75 1.67 4.00 -18.10
N LEU A 76 2.64 3.79 -19.00
CA LEU A 76 3.21 2.45 -19.20
C LEU A 76 3.82 1.94 -17.89
N ALA A 77 3.63 0.65 -17.60
CA ALA A 77 4.17 -0.02 -16.41
C ALA A 77 5.69 0.19 -16.24
N SER A 78 6.42 0.34 -17.35
CA SER A 78 7.88 0.63 -17.38
C SER A 78 8.24 1.96 -16.71
N ILE A 79 7.37 2.98 -16.83
CA ILE A 79 7.59 4.31 -16.26
C ILE A 79 6.96 4.40 -14.86
N ALA A 80 5.80 3.75 -14.66
CA ALA A 80 5.10 3.78 -13.37
C ALA A 80 5.83 2.98 -12.27
N SER A 81 6.56 1.91 -12.62
CA SER A 81 7.33 1.11 -11.66
C SER A 81 8.43 1.91 -10.94
N PRO A 82 9.35 2.62 -11.62
CA PRO A 82 10.36 3.44 -10.95
C PRO A 82 9.77 4.66 -10.22
N ILE A 83 8.67 5.25 -10.72
CA ILE A 83 7.95 6.30 -9.99
C ILE A 83 7.39 5.76 -8.68
N THR A 84 6.82 4.56 -8.68
CA THR A 84 6.32 3.93 -7.46
C THR A 84 7.46 3.62 -6.48
N ALA A 85 8.64 3.23 -6.96
CA ALA A 85 9.81 3.02 -6.11
C ALA A 85 10.25 4.30 -5.35
N THR A 86 9.96 5.49 -5.89
CA THR A 86 10.23 6.76 -5.19
C THR A 86 9.36 6.97 -3.95
N SER A 87 8.21 6.28 -3.84
CA SER A 87 7.32 6.41 -2.69
C SER A 87 8.02 6.01 -1.39
N GLY A 88 8.93 5.02 -1.44
CA GLY A 88 9.73 4.61 -0.28
C GLY A 88 10.62 5.75 0.24
N VAL A 89 11.18 6.56 -0.66
CA VAL A 89 11.97 7.73 -0.28
C VAL A 89 11.11 8.81 0.35
N LEU A 90 9.92 9.07 -0.21
CA LEU A 90 8.97 10.03 0.38
C LEU A 90 8.54 9.61 1.79
N VAL A 91 8.31 8.31 2.02
CA VAL A 91 8.00 7.77 3.36
C VAL A 91 9.16 8.03 4.32
N ILE A 92 10.40 7.84 3.87
CA ILE A 92 11.58 8.15 4.69
C ILE A 92 11.59 9.63 5.04
N ILE A 93 11.48 10.54 4.06
CA ILE A 93 11.48 11.99 4.30
C ILE A 93 10.37 12.40 5.28
N ILE A 94 9.15 11.87 5.10
CA ILE A 94 8.03 12.14 6.01
C ILE A 94 8.33 11.62 7.42
N SER A 95 8.95 10.44 7.55
CA SER A 95 9.35 9.87 8.85
C SER A 95 10.38 10.74 9.55
N LEU A 96 11.30 11.37 8.81
CA LEU A 96 12.26 12.33 9.38
C LEU A 96 11.58 13.59 9.90
N LEU A 97 10.59 14.09 9.15
CA LEU A 97 9.89 15.32 9.49
C LEU A 97 8.88 15.14 10.63
N PHE A 98 8.25 13.97 10.74
CA PHE A 98 7.18 13.72 11.71
C PHE A 98 7.60 12.88 12.92
N LEU A 99 8.63 12.04 12.80
CA LEU A 99 8.96 11.04 13.82
C LEU A 99 10.23 11.36 14.64
N ASP A 100 10.88 12.50 14.39
CA ASP A 100 12.08 12.97 15.11
C ASP A 100 13.18 11.88 15.21
N GLU A 101 13.22 10.98 14.23
CA GLU A 101 14.18 9.88 14.20
C GLU A 101 15.59 10.39 13.92
N LYS A 102 16.54 10.04 14.80
CA LYS A 102 17.97 10.33 14.61
C LYS A 102 18.53 9.42 13.53
N ILE A 103 18.68 9.95 12.33
CA ILE A 103 19.21 9.21 11.17
C ILE A 103 20.68 8.89 11.37
N SER A 104 21.04 7.61 11.23
CA SER A 104 22.45 7.24 11.17
C SER A 104 23.02 7.47 9.76
N VAL A 105 24.32 7.73 9.66
CA VAL A 105 25.03 7.97 8.39
C VAL A 105 24.80 6.82 7.38
N ARG A 106 24.60 5.58 7.86
CA ARG A 106 24.30 4.41 7.01
C ARG A 106 22.93 4.48 6.34
N GLN A 107 21.94 5.05 7.02
CA GLN A 107 20.60 5.25 6.45
C GLN A 107 20.62 6.34 5.37
N ILE A 108 21.40 7.41 5.56
CA ILE A 108 21.61 8.47 4.55
C ILE A 108 22.23 7.89 3.29
N LEU A 109 23.26 7.04 3.42
CA LEU A 109 23.85 6.34 2.27
C LEU A 109 22.85 5.43 1.56
N GLY A 110 22.00 4.73 2.31
CA GLY A 110 20.90 3.94 1.73
C GLY A 110 19.92 4.79 0.92
N ILE A 111 19.51 5.95 1.46
CA ILE A 111 18.62 6.90 0.77
C ILE A 111 19.25 7.40 -0.53
N LEU A 112 20.52 7.80 -0.50
CA LEU A 112 21.24 8.26 -1.70
C LEU A 112 21.38 7.16 -2.75
N LEU A 113 21.63 5.91 -2.34
CA LEU A 113 21.74 4.78 -3.25
C LEU A 113 20.40 4.46 -3.92
N VAL A 114 19.30 4.51 -3.18
CA VAL A 114 17.94 4.36 -3.73
C VAL A 114 17.62 5.49 -4.73
N PHE A 115 17.93 6.75 -4.40
CA PHE A 115 17.77 7.87 -5.32
C PHE A 115 18.58 7.69 -6.60
N GLY A 116 19.84 7.28 -6.49
CA GLY A 116 20.70 7.00 -7.64
C GLY A 116 20.14 5.88 -8.52
N GLY A 117 19.64 4.81 -7.90
CA GLY A 117 18.97 3.71 -8.62
C GLY A 117 17.72 4.15 -9.38
N ILE A 118 16.87 4.97 -8.76
CA ILE A 118 15.67 5.52 -9.40
C ILE A 118 16.04 6.40 -10.60
N ILE A 119 17.00 7.31 -10.44
CA ILE A 119 17.44 8.19 -11.53
C ILE A 119 18.05 7.37 -12.67
N GLY A 120 18.86 6.36 -12.36
CA GLY A 120 19.41 5.44 -13.35
C GLY A 120 18.32 4.70 -14.13
N LEU A 121 17.30 4.19 -13.45
CA LEU A 121 16.16 3.52 -14.08
C LEU A 121 15.35 4.46 -14.98
N VAL A 122 15.12 5.71 -14.56
CA VAL A 122 14.39 6.69 -15.36
C VAL A 122 15.18 7.17 -16.58
N THR A 123 16.52 7.19 -16.49
CA THR A 123 17.38 7.69 -17.58
C THR A 123 17.71 6.62 -18.63
N TYR A 124 17.79 5.35 -18.23
CA TYR A 124 18.21 4.23 -19.09
C TYR A 124 17.10 3.20 -19.40
N GLY A 125 15.89 3.37 -18.83
CA GLY A 125 14.75 2.46 -18.98
C GLY A 125 13.61 2.99 -19.87
#